data_AF-A0A150AVT8-F1
#
_entry.id   AF-A0A150AVT8-F1
#
_cell.length_a   1.000
_cell.length_b   1.000
_cell.length_c   1.000
_cell.angle_alpha   90.00
_cell.angle_beta   90.00
_cell.angle_gamma   90.00
#
_symmetry.space_group_name_H-M   'P 1'
#
loop_
_entity.id
_entity.type
_entity.pdbx_description
1 polymer ?
#
loop_
_entity_poly.entity_id
_entity_poly.type
_entity_poly.pdbx_seq_one_letter_code
_entity_poly.pdbx_strand_id
1 'polypeptide(L)'
;MEITSKFYLSLFSRQQFHQFFNEQENIVYIDTGNDAVDLIKGNPSEKTIKQQEESGYTGQTVTGLRVKGETILAPVAELYPDVLTDEDTIAPSDISCDQVIVSQPQRRITNQYSALAVNNMLNFIVNQYLIVNHHMVFHAKKGYSRAFPVTEEQRLLFNRTNKGIKE
;
A
#
# COMPACT_ATOMS: atom_id res chain seq x y z
N MET A 1 -3.23 -26.30 -15.86
CA MET A 1 -2.53 -25.19 -16.54
C MET A 1 -2.64 -24.01 -15.60
N GLU A 2 -1.52 -23.73 -14.96
CA GLU A 2 -1.41 -23.09 -13.64
C GLU A 2 -1.37 -21.56 -13.74
N ILE A 3 -1.99 -20.89 -12.78
CA ILE A 3 -1.77 -19.47 -12.53
C ILE A 3 -0.33 -19.34 -12.05
N THR A 4 0.56 -18.88 -12.93
CA THR A 4 2.01 -19.02 -12.70
C THR A 4 2.67 -17.91 -11.90
N SER A 5 1.99 -16.78 -11.60
CA SER A 5 2.50 -15.83 -10.61
C SER A 5 1.45 -14.77 -10.27
N LYS A 6 1.32 -14.43 -8.99
CA LYS A 6 0.76 -13.15 -8.57
C LYS A 6 1.86 -12.11 -8.69
N PHE A 7 1.68 -11.12 -9.56
CA PHE A 7 2.63 -10.02 -9.68
C PHE A 7 2.56 -9.09 -8.47
N TYR A 8 3.25 -9.43 -7.40
CA TYR A 8 3.52 -8.51 -6.31
C TYR A 8 4.72 -7.64 -6.68
N LEU A 9 4.47 -6.60 -7.47
CA LEU A 9 5.47 -5.53 -7.56
C LEU A 9 5.66 -4.97 -6.15
N SER A 10 6.88 -5.07 -5.62
CA SER A 10 7.42 -4.39 -4.42
C SER A 10 7.53 -5.13 -3.07
N LEU A 11 7.34 -6.45 -2.96
CA LEU A 11 7.56 -7.14 -1.66
C LEU A 11 8.97 -6.91 -1.10
N PHE A 12 9.99 -7.09 -1.94
CA PHE A 12 11.37 -6.79 -1.59
C PHE A 12 11.55 -5.35 -1.10
N SER A 13 11.03 -4.36 -1.84
CA SER A 13 11.12 -2.95 -1.45
C SER A 13 10.41 -2.67 -0.13
N ARG A 14 9.24 -3.29 0.13
CA ARG A 14 8.52 -3.11 1.39
C ARG A 14 9.27 -3.72 2.58
N GLN A 15 9.97 -4.84 2.41
CA GLN A 15 10.84 -5.40 3.44
C GLN A 15 11.98 -4.43 3.78
N GLN A 16 12.66 -3.90 2.76
CA GLN A 16 13.72 -2.90 2.95
C GLN A 16 13.18 -1.61 3.60
N PHE A 17 12.01 -1.14 3.18
CA PHE A 17 11.40 0.06 3.77
C PHE A 17 10.89 -0.16 5.19
N HIS A 18 10.44 -1.38 5.53
CA HIS A 18 10.09 -1.70 6.91
C HIS A 18 11.30 -1.63 7.83
N GLN A 19 12.44 -2.20 7.40
CA GLN A 19 13.70 -2.06 8.12
C GLN A 19 14.08 -0.58 8.26
N PHE A 20 14.10 0.17 7.16
CA PHE A 20 14.44 1.59 7.16
C PHE A 20 13.53 2.41 8.10
N PHE A 21 12.23 2.16 8.09
CA PHE A 21 11.26 2.81 8.98
C PHE A 21 11.61 2.59 10.45
N ASN A 22 11.98 1.37 10.83
CA ASN A 22 12.37 1.02 12.19
C ASN A 22 13.72 1.62 12.62
N GLU A 23 14.61 1.91 11.67
CA GLU A 23 15.90 2.56 11.93
C GLU A 23 15.76 4.07 12.15
N GLN A 24 14.73 4.72 11.61
CA GLN A 24 14.56 6.17 11.74
C GLN A 24 14.02 6.54 13.13
N GLU A 25 14.44 7.69 13.66
CA GLU A 25 13.85 8.22 14.90
C GLU A 25 12.51 8.93 14.62
N ASN A 26 12.45 9.71 13.54
CA ASN A 26 11.29 10.50 13.14
C ASN A 26 11.03 10.30 11.64
N ILE A 27 9.88 9.74 11.28
CA ILE A 27 9.50 9.53 9.88
C ILE A 27 7.98 9.50 9.72
N VAL A 28 7.51 10.16 8.65
CA VAL A 28 6.19 9.92 8.07
C VAL A 28 6.41 9.06 6.82
N TYR A 29 5.75 7.91 6.77
CA TYR A 29 5.88 6.92 5.71
C TYR A 29 4.55 6.75 5.02
N ILE A 30 4.52 6.70 3.69
CA ILE A 30 3.32 6.37 2.93
C ILE A 30 3.63 5.22 2.00
N ASP A 31 2.89 4.13 2.11
CA ASP A 31 2.89 3.02 1.16
C ASP A 31 1.58 3.02 0.38
N THR A 32 1.64 2.67 -0.89
CA THR A 32 0.44 2.35 -1.67
C THR A 32 0.66 1.04 -2.42
N GLY A 33 -0.35 0.19 -2.41
CA GLY A 33 -0.28 -1.16 -2.94
C GLY A 33 -1.55 -1.55 -3.66
N ASN A 34 -1.40 -2.27 -4.75
CA ASN A 34 -2.51 -2.82 -5.52
C ASN A 34 -2.36 -4.34 -5.57
N ASP A 35 -3.49 -5.04 -5.53
CA ASP A 35 -3.50 -6.47 -5.70
C ASP A 35 -2.98 -6.85 -7.09
N ALA A 36 -2.34 -8.01 -7.14
CA ALA A 36 -1.84 -8.57 -8.37
C ALA A 36 -2.98 -8.87 -9.35
N VAL A 37 -2.66 -8.76 -10.64
CA VAL A 37 -3.49 -9.31 -11.72
C VAL A 37 -3.00 -10.72 -12.00
N ASP A 38 -3.94 -11.67 -12.08
CA ASP A 38 -3.63 -13.05 -12.45
C ASP A 38 -3.23 -13.10 -13.93
N LEU A 39 -2.03 -13.62 -14.23
CA LEU A 39 -1.55 -13.76 -15.60
C LEU A 39 -1.90 -15.14 -16.18
N ILE A 40 -2.50 -15.13 -17.35
CA ILE A 40 -2.82 -16.34 -18.11
C ILE A 40 -1.76 -16.59 -19.19
N LYS A 41 -1.29 -17.85 -19.29
CA LYS A 41 -0.48 -18.34 -20.41
C LYS A 41 -1.17 -19.54 -21.10
N GLY A 42 -0.96 -19.67 -22.41
CA GLY A 42 -1.47 -20.79 -23.20
C GLY A 42 -2.95 -20.65 -23.59
N ASN A 43 -3.66 -21.77 -23.65
CA ASN A 43 -5.10 -21.81 -23.96
C ASN A 43 -5.90 -21.90 -22.65
N PRO A 44 -6.37 -20.78 -22.07
CA PRO A 44 -7.09 -20.79 -20.81
C PRO A 44 -8.46 -21.46 -20.90
N SER A 45 -8.87 -22.02 -19.78
CA SER A 45 -10.29 -22.36 -19.57
C SER A 45 -11.12 -21.10 -19.35
N GLU A 46 -12.41 -21.16 -19.65
CA GLU A 46 -13.36 -20.05 -19.38
C GLU A 46 -13.34 -19.63 -17.91
N LYS A 47 -13.16 -20.58 -16.99
CA LYS A 47 -13.03 -20.29 -15.55
C LYS A 47 -11.80 -19.42 -15.24
N THR A 48 -10.68 -19.70 -15.90
CA THR A 48 -9.44 -18.94 -15.71
C THR A 48 -9.57 -17.52 -16.26
N ILE A 49 -10.26 -17.35 -17.39
CA ILE A 49 -10.56 -16.03 -17.97
C ILE A 49 -11.40 -15.21 -16.99
N LYS A 50 -12.50 -15.78 -16.49
CA LYS A 50 -13.36 -15.10 -15.50
C LYS A 50 -12.60 -14.73 -14.23
N GLN A 51 -11.68 -15.58 -13.78
CA GLN A 51 -10.85 -15.26 -12.61
C GLN A 51 -9.93 -14.05 -12.88
N GLN A 52 -9.26 -14.02 -14.03
CA GLN A 52 -8.43 -12.87 -14.41
C GLN A 52 -9.23 -11.56 -14.47
N GLU A 53 -10.46 -11.60 -15.00
CA GLU A 53 -11.39 -10.47 -15.08
C GLU A 53 -11.90 -9.95 -13.72
N GLU A 54 -11.67 -10.69 -12.64
CA GLU A 54 -12.00 -10.28 -11.27
C GLU A 54 -10.75 -9.87 -10.46
N SER A 55 -9.54 -10.04 -11.00
CA SER A 55 -8.28 -9.77 -10.31
C SER A 55 -7.78 -8.32 -10.47
N GLY A 56 -6.96 -7.84 -9.52
CA GLY A 56 -6.24 -6.56 -9.62
C GLY A 56 -7.08 -5.29 -9.48
N TYR A 57 -8.26 -5.38 -8.88
CA TYR A 57 -9.15 -4.22 -8.65
C TYR A 57 -9.09 -3.65 -7.24
N THR A 58 -8.42 -4.34 -6.33
CA THR A 58 -8.31 -3.99 -4.92
C THR A 58 -6.95 -3.37 -4.63
N GLY A 59 -6.89 -2.53 -3.61
CA GLY A 59 -5.66 -1.92 -3.17
C GLY A 59 -5.82 -1.16 -1.86
N GLN A 60 -4.71 -0.65 -1.37
CA GLN A 60 -4.59 0.03 -0.10
C GLN A 60 -3.59 1.17 -0.15
N THR A 61 -3.70 2.08 0.80
CA THR A 61 -2.68 3.09 1.08
C THR A 61 -2.55 3.22 2.59
N VAL A 62 -1.33 3.20 3.11
CA VAL A 62 -1.03 3.17 4.55
C VAL A 62 -0.11 4.34 4.88
N THR A 63 -0.43 5.09 5.94
CA THR A 63 0.43 6.12 6.52
C THR A 63 1.06 5.61 7.81
N GLY A 64 2.36 5.32 7.79
CA GLY A 64 3.15 5.06 8.99
C GLY A 64 3.66 6.35 9.64
N LEU A 65 3.80 6.35 10.96
CA LEU A 65 4.36 7.46 11.72
C LEU A 65 5.21 6.93 12.86
N ARG A 66 6.48 7.34 12.88
CA ARG A 66 7.40 7.08 13.99
C ARG A 66 7.95 8.42 14.48
N VAL A 67 7.98 8.59 15.79
CA VAL A 67 8.42 9.84 16.44
C VAL A 67 9.27 9.48 17.65
N LYS A 68 10.46 10.07 17.79
CA LYS A 68 11.41 9.76 18.88
C LYS A 68 11.66 8.27 19.09
N GLY A 69 11.68 7.52 17.99
CA GLY A 69 11.86 6.07 18.00
C GLY A 69 10.64 5.25 18.46
N GLU A 70 9.49 5.88 18.68
CA GLU A 70 8.22 5.21 19.01
C GLU A 70 7.31 5.16 17.78
N THR A 71 6.82 3.97 17.43
CA THR A 71 5.86 3.79 16.33
C THR A 71 4.47 4.16 16.81
N ILE A 72 3.92 5.24 16.26
CA ILE A 72 2.58 5.74 16.57
C ILE A 72 1.55 5.13 15.61
N LEU A 73 1.87 5.12 14.33
CA LEU A 73 1.06 4.52 13.28
C LEU A 73 1.89 3.44 12.60
N ALA A 74 1.39 2.21 12.63
CA ALA A 74 2.03 1.04 12.07
C ALA A 74 2.26 1.21 10.54
N PRO A 75 3.45 0.88 10.01
CA PRO A 75 3.71 0.82 8.57
C PRO A 75 2.99 -0.37 7.92
N VAL A 76 3.02 -0.43 6.59
CA VAL A 76 2.31 -1.46 5.81
C VAL A 76 2.67 -2.89 6.23
N ALA A 77 3.94 -3.15 6.53
CA ALA A 77 4.42 -4.49 6.90
C ALA A 77 3.90 -4.97 8.26
N GLU A 78 3.51 -4.07 9.16
CA GLU A 78 2.89 -4.44 10.43
C GLU A 78 1.38 -4.67 10.28
N LEU A 79 0.73 -3.96 9.34
CA LEU A 79 -0.68 -4.19 9.01
C LEU A 79 -0.90 -5.44 8.15
N TYR A 80 0.08 -5.78 7.31
CA TYR A 80 0.08 -6.92 6.41
C TYR A 80 1.39 -7.72 6.58
N PRO A 81 1.51 -8.54 7.65
CA PRO A 81 2.74 -9.25 7.98
C PRO A 81 3.23 -10.19 6.88
N ASP A 82 2.30 -10.68 6.05
CA ASP A 82 2.60 -11.55 4.90
C ASP A 82 3.64 -10.92 3.96
N VAL A 83 3.71 -9.59 3.90
CA VAL A 83 4.72 -8.83 3.13
C VAL A 83 6.16 -9.16 3.55
N LEU A 84 6.38 -9.55 4.81
CA LEU A 84 7.70 -9.89 5.34
C LEU A 84 8.09 -11.35 5.12
N THR A 85 7.12 -12.22 4.85
CA THR A 85 7.35 -13.67 4.75
C THR A 85 7.34 -14.19 3.31
N ASP A 86 6.80 -13.41 2.37
CA ASP A 86 6.64 -13.84 0.99
C ASP A 86 7.96 -13.67 0.20
N GLU A 87 8.44 -14.75 -0.41
CA GLU A 87 9.78 -14.85 -1.03
C GLU A 87 9.81 -14.38 -2.50
N ASP A 88 8.68 -13.94 -3.04
CA ASP A 88 8.57 -13.47 -4.42
C ASP A 88 9.28 -12.10 -4.56
N THR A 89 10.57 -12.18 -4.89
CA THR A 89 11.59 -11.12 -4.74
C THR A 89 11.92 -10.43 -6.06
N ILE A 90 10.93 -10.29 -6.95
CA ILE A 90 11.15 -9.57 -8.20
C ILE A 90 11.39 -8.09 -7.88
N ALA A 91 12.60 -7.60 -8.17
CA ALA A 91 12.95 -6.21 -7.95
C ALA A 91 12.17 -5.33 -8.94
N PRO A 92 11.69 -4.13 -8.53
CA PRO A 92 10.97 -3.22 -9.43
C PRO A 92 11.76 -2.84 -10.70
N SER A 93 13.09 -2.95 -10.69
CA SER A 93 13.96 -2.73 -11.84
C SER A 93 13.79 -3.76 -12.95
N ASP A 94 13.27 -4.94 -12.63
CA ASP A 94 13.26 -6.06 -13.56
C ASP A 94 12.06 -6.02 -14.50
N ILE A 95 11.00 -5.25 -14.16
CA ILE A 95 9.74 -5.22 -14.93
C ILE A 95 9.12 -3.82 -14.94
N SER A 96 9.03 -3.21 -16.13
CA SER A 96 8.40 -1.91 -16.35
C SER A 96 6.87 -1.99 -16.26
N CYS A 97 6.25 -1.08 -15.49
CA CYS A 97 4.80 -0.93 -15.39
C CYS A 97 4.11 -0.69 -16.76
N ASP A 98 4.80 -0.07 -17.72
CA ASP A 98 4.22 0.30 -19.02
C ASP A 98 3.95 -0.92 -19.92
N GLN A 99 4.83 -1.92 -19.88
CA GLN A 99 4.65 -3.17 -20.62
C GLN A 99 3.46 -3.99 -20.08
N VAL A 100 3.12 -3.80 -18.81
CA VAL A 100 2.04 -4.50 -18.11
C VAL A 100 0.69 -3.81 -18.35
N ILE A 101 0.65 -2.47 -18.41
CA ILE A 101 -0.58 -1.67 -18.56
C ILE A 101 -1.27 -1.91 -19.91
N VAL A 102 -0.51 -2.06 -21.01
CA VAL A 102 -1.08 -2.27 -22.36
C VAL A 102 -1.94 -3.53 -22.43
N SER A 103 -1.64 -4.54 -21.60
CA SER A 103 -2.39 -5.80 -21.53
C SER A 103 -3.41 -5.86 -20.38
N GLN A 104 -3.41 -4.90 -19.44
CA GLN A 104 -4.14 -4.98 -18.17
C GLN A 104 -4.80 -3.63 -17.80
N PRO A 105 -5.90 -3.24 -18.47
CA PRO A 105 -6.58 -1.96 -18.21
C PRO A 105 -7.08 -1.80 -16.76
N GLN A 106 -7.38 -2.89 -16.06
CA GLN A 106 -7.73 -2.90 -14.65
C GLN A 106 -6.64 -2.26 -13.77
N ARG A 107 -5.35 -2.41 -14.12
CA ARG A 107 -4.27 -1.73 -13.39
C ARG A 107 -4.35 -0.22 -13.50
N ARG A 108 -4.83 0.31 -14.62
CA ARG A 108 -4.93 1.76 -14.82
C ARG A 108 -5.91 2.37 -13.83
N ILE A 109 -7.10 1.80 -13.70
CA ILE A 109 -8.11 2.33 -12.78
C ILE A 109 -7.68 2.13 -11.32
N THR A 110 -7.11 0.98 -10.97
CA THR A 110 -6.61 0.72 -9.61
C THR A 110 -5.47 1.68 -9.24
N ASN A 111 -4.52 1.92 -10.15
CA ASN A 111 -3.45 2.91 -9.96
C ASN A 111 -3.99 4.35 -9.79
N GLN A 112 -5.06 4.72 -10.49
CA GLN A 112 -5.71 6.02 -10.29
C GLN A 112 -6.31 6.16 -8.89
N TYR A 113 -6.93 5.09 -8.37
CA TYR A 113 -7.41 5.07 -6.98
C TYR A 113 -6.26 5.17 -5.98
N SER A 114 -5.15 4.47 -6.20
CA SER A 114 -3.92 4.58 -5.38
C SER A 114 -3.41 6.02 -5.36
N ALA A 115 -3.26 6.65 -6.54
CA ALA A 115 -2.77 8.02 -6.65
C ALA A 115 -3.71 9.01 -5.96
N LEU A 116 -5.03 8.82 -6.09
CA LEU A 116 -6.02 9.64 -5.41
C LEU A 116 -5.94 9.50 -3.88
N ALA A 117 -5.78 8.27 -3.37
CA ALA A 117 -5.65 8.01 -1.94
C ALA A 117 -4.37 8.65 -1.37
N VAL A 118 -3.22 8.48 -2.05
CA VAL A 118 -1.95 9.11 -1.68
C VAL A 118 -2.07 10.64 -1.70
N ASN A 119 -2.64 11.20 -2.77
CA ASN A 119 -2.83 12.65 -2.88
C ASN A 119 -3.72 13.20 -1.75
N ASN A 120 -4.75 12.46 -1.35
CA ASN A 120 -5.59 12.82 -0.21
C ASN A 120 -4.76 12.88 1.09
N MET A 121 -3.99 11.83 1.38
CA MET A 121 -3.12 11.78 2.58
C MET A 121 -2.08 12.92 2.58
N LEU A 122 -1.37 13.10 1.46
CA LEU A 122 -0.36 14.15 1.32
C LEU A 122 -0.94 15.55 1.46
N ASN A 123 -2.14 15.81 0.94
CA ASN A 123 -2.79 17.12 1.05
C ASN A 123 -2.98 17.52 2.52
N PHE A 124 -3.43 16.60 3.38
CA PHE A 124 -3.57 16.90 4.81
C PHE A 124 -2.21 17.01 5.51
N ILE A 125 -1.26 16.14 5.19
CA ILE A 125 0.06 16.12 5.83
C ILE A 125 0.85 17.39 5.49
N VAL A 126 0.91 17.77 4.21
CA VAL A 126 1.75 18.88 3.74
C VAL A 126 1.08 20.23 3.97
N ASN A 127 -0.22 20.35 3.67
CA ASN A 127 -0.88 21.65 3.74
C ASN A 127 -1.49 21.97 5.10
N GLN A 128 -1.85 20.94 5.88
CA GLN A 128 -2.49 21.13 7.19
C GLN A 128 -1.67 20.58 8.35
N TYR A 129 -0.52 19.94 8.09
CA TYR A 129 0.31 19.29 9.13
C TYR A 129 -0.47 18.26 9.95
N LEU A 130 -1.41 17.54 9.30
CA LEU A 130 -2.31 16.58 9.93
C LEU A 130 -2.28 15.23 9.22
N ILE A 131 -2.22 14.15 10.00
CA ILE A 131 -2.52 12.80 9.52
C ILE A 131 -3.95 12.47 9.95
N VAL A 132 -4.88 12.48 8.98
CA VAL A 132 -6.31 12.20 9.24
C VAL A 132 -6.57 10.70 9.25
N ASN A 133 -6.00 9.98 8.28
CA ASN A 133 -6.22 8.56 8.07
C ASN A 133 -4.94 7.77 8.29
N HIS A 134 -5.03 6.71 9.09
CA HIS A 134 -3.96 5.72 9.22
C HIS A 134 -3.84 4.91 7.93
N HIS A 135 -4.95 4.42 7.40
CA HIS A 135 -4.93 3.72 6.11
C HIS A 135 -6.26 3.86 5.36
N MET A 136 -6.24 3.55 4.08
CA MET A 136 -7.41 3.48 3.21
C MET A 136 -7.34 2.19 2.39
N VAL A 137 -8.49 1.57 2.16
CA VAL A 137 -8.63 0.44 1.23
C VAL A 137 -9.66 0.77 0.17
N PHE A 138 -9.51 0.26 -1.04
CA PHE A 138 -10.40 0.57 -2.15
C PHE A 138 -10.60 -0.61 -3.10
N HIS A 139 -11.67 -0.53 -3.88
CA HIS A 139 -12.00 -1.47 -4.93
C HIS A 139 -12.45 -0.73 -6.19
N ALA A 140 -11.59 -0.66 -7.19
CA ALA A 140 -11.77 0.13 -8.39
C ALA A 140 -12.97 -0.33 -9.25
N LYS A 141 -13.19 -1.66 -9.40
CA LYS A 141 -14.35 -2.18 -10.15
C LYS A 141 -15.70 -1.81 -9.53
N LYS A 142 -15.77 -1.80 -8.19
CA LYS A 142 -16.99 -1.50 -7.43
C LYS A 142 -17.12 -0.02 -7.10
N GLY A 143 -16.09 0.77 -7.37
CA GLY A 143 -16.06 2.21 -7.14
C GLY A 143 -16.06 2.64 -5.67
N TYR A 144 -15.72 1.76 -4.72
CA TYR A 144 -15.75 2.09 -3.29
C TYR A 144 -14.36 2.28 -2.70
N SER A 145 -14.27 3.18 -1.71
CA SER A 145 -13.10 3.38 -0.85
C SER A 145 -13.56 3.48 0.60
N ARG A 146 -12.77 2.93 1.52
CA ARG A 146 -12.99 3.03 2.96
C ARG A 146 -11.73 3.56 3.62
N ALA A 147 -11.89 4.60 4.43
CA ALA A 147 -10.81 5.16 5.24
C ALA A 147 -10.89 4.66 6.68
N PHE A 148 -9.72 4.49 7.27
CA PHE A 148 -9.52 4.13 8.67
C PHE A 148 -8.80 5.30 9.35
N PRO A 149 -9.53 6.15 10.09
CA PRO A 149 -8.98 7.34 10.70
C PRO A 149 -7.99 6.99 11.81
N VAL A 150 -7.10 7.93 12.12
CA VAL A 150 -6.24 7.84 13.31
C VAL A 150 -7.12 7.77 14.57
N THR A 151 -6.87 6.78 15.42
CA THR A 151 -7.65 6.54 16.64
C THR A 151 -7.27 7.53 17.76
N GLU A 152 -8.14 7.67 18.76
CA GLU A 152 -7.84 8.51 19.92
C GLU A 152 -6.61 7.99 20.70
N GLU A 153 -6.45 6.67 20.80
CA GLU A 153 -5.28 6.06 21.43
C GLU A 153 -3.97 6.46 20.73
N GLN A 154 -3.96 6.45 19.39
CA GLN A 154 -2.81 6.88 18.59
C GLN A 154 -2.52 8.38 18.77
N ARG A 155 -3.56 9.22 18.87
CA ARG A 155 -3.40 10.66 19.18
C ARG A 155 -2.81 10.88 20.57
N LEU A 156 -3.30 10.16 21.57
CA LEU A 156 -2.77 10.24 22.94
C LEU A 156 -1.32 9.76 23.01
N LEU A 157 -0.98 8.70 22.27
CA LEU A 157 0.38 8.21 22.15
C LEU A 157 1.29 9.27 21.53
N PHE A 158 0.90 9.87 20.40
CA PHE A 158 1.64 10.98 19.78
C PHE A 158 1.88 12.13 20.75
N ASN A 159 0.82 12.59 21.43
CA ASN A 159 0.90 13.70 22.37
C ASN A 159 1.85 13.38 23.53
N ARG A 160 1.82 12.14 24.05
CA ARG A 160 2.73 11.69 25.12
C ARG A 160 4.17 11.68 24.64
N THR A 161 4.44 11.12 23.46
CA THR A 161 5.79 11.08 22.86
C THR A 161 6.34 12.48 22.60
N ASN A 162 5.46 13.44 22.29
CA ASN A 162 5.82 14.84 22.07
C ASN A 162 5.70 15.76 23.27
N LYS A 163 5.35 15.26 24.47
CA LYS A 163 5.40 16.07 25.70
C LYS A 163 6.82 16.62 25.87
N GLY A 164 6.92 17.94 25.98
CA GLY A 164 8.20 18.67 26.10
C GLY A 164 8.43 19.71 24.99
N ILE A 165 7.68 19.67 23.89
CA ILE A 165 7.62 20.77 22.93
C ILE A 165 6.60 21.77 23.48
N LYS A 166 7.08 22.71 24.31
CA LYS A 166 6.33 23.95 24.54
C LYS A 166 6.44 24.78 23.26
N GLU A 167 5.32 25.35 22.84
CA GLU A 167 5.29 26.49 21.90
C GLU A 167 6.27 27.59 22.33
#